data_AF-A0A855Y191-F1
#
_entry.id   AF-A0A855Y191-F1
#
_cell.length_a   1.000
_cell.length_b   1.000
_cell.length_c   1.000
_cell.angle_alpha   90.00
_cell.angle_beta   90.00
_cell.angle_gamma   90.00
#
_symmetry.space_group_name_H-M   'P 1'
#
loop_
_entity.id
_entity.type
_entity.pdbx_description
1 polymer ?
#
loop_
_entity_poly.entity_id
_entity_poly.type
_entity_poly.pdbx_seq_one_letter_code
_entity_poly.pdbx_strand_id
1 'polypeptide(L)'
;MELKVKLIPDLRTSGGEVQDIMVDGQYAGSLLLVFREGDRVSGSLQMEQDSLPAETEQYIVEQVHDYIRSLADAVSAAEYEVLVSCGTLYSVLQKPESQMDVFIQSSRSEDRYSHDGKSDRAGVNEVHVIPGSQAESFTYEDPEHLLEMELVSAGRSISTYVFNDANGQELAEASLKQYGADVQGEIHWYDEPAESYQDAAAELLVRELDEEIIDTITIRMWHQGQELESAEWVHRDFADEVELESEEDLEEIEAAEETCYVMLVRKDREFRVYDLFLQERGGLPVGTATIDTSQADLSGYMDYQVPGTSAQRKSLVEVLMRELDKELEFDTLHLTMLYRNQMIDEAKIEG
;
A
#
# COMPACT_ATOMS: atom_id res chain seq x y z
N MET A 1 3.48 39.48 18.24
CA MET A 1 4.84 38.94 18.07
C MET A 1 4.78 38.18 16.75
N GLU A 2 5.56 38.55 15.74
CA GLU A 2 5.51 37.85 14.45
C GLU A 2 6.19 36.49 14.60
N LEU A 3 5.44 35.39 14.44
CA LEU A 3 5.96 34.03 14.39
C LEU A 3 6.94 33.95 13.21
N LYS A 4 8.17 33.46 13.44
CA LYS A 4 9.17 33.36 12.38
C LYS A 4 9.33 31.91 11.93
N VAL A 5 8.63 31.54 10.87
CA VAL A 5 8.81 30.27 10.16
C VAL A 5 9.98 30.38 9.20
N LYS A 6 10.85 29.37 9.19
CA LYS A 6 11.94 29.21 8.23
C LYS A 6 11.93 27.80 7.68
N LEU A 7 12.04 27.71 6.36
CA LEU A 7 12.33 26.46 5.66
C LEU A 7 13.84 26.35 5.48
N ILE A 8 14.44 25.30 6.02
CA ILE A 8 15.88 25.03 5.93
C ILE A 8 16.08 23.81 5.03
N PRO A 9 16.74 23.93 3.88
CA PRO A 9 17.05 22.76 3.05
C PRO A 9 17.96 21.80 3.81
N ASP A 10 17.51 20.56 3.97
CA ASP A 10 18.29 19.46 4.54
C ASP A 10 18.96 18.65 3.42
N LEU A 11 18.16 18.21 2.44
CA LEU A 11 18.63 17.46 1.27
C LEU A 11 18.01 18.01 -0.01
N ARG A 12 18.79 18.10 -1.09
CA ARG A 12 18.27 18.47 -2.41
C ARG A 12 18.94 17.67 -3.51
N THR A 13 18.12 17.14 -4.41
CA THR A 13 18.53 16.39 -5.61
C THR A 13 17.92 17.03 -6.86
N SER A 14 18.18 16.46 -8.04
CA SER A 14 17.60 16.92 -9.30
C SER A 14 16.10 16.67 -9.41
N GLY A 15 15.53 15.76 -8.61
CA GLY A 15 14.12 15.38 -8.67
C GLY A 15 13.39 15.42 -7.34
N GLY A 16 13.97 16.06 -6.32
CA GLY A 16 13.33 16.16 -5.01
C GLY A 16 14.14 16.94 -4.00
N GLU A 17 13.48 17.35 -2.93
CA GLU A 17 14.07 18.07 -1.81
C GLU A 17 13.39 17.72 -0.48
N VAL A 18 14.18 17.77 0.58
CA VAL A 18 13.74 17.66 1.96
C VAL A 18 14.12 18.96 2.64
N GLN A 19 13.16 19.56 3.35
CA GLN A 19 13.36 20.80 4.10
C GLN A 19 12.87 20.63 5.52
N ASP A 20 13.67 21.09 6.47
CA ASP A 20 13.25 21.21 7.86
C ASP A 20 12.50 22.51 8.08
N ILE A 21 11.43 22.42 8.85
CA ILE A 21 10.60 23.56 9.22
C ILE A 21 11.00 23.97 10.61
N MET A 22 11.46 25.21 10.72
CA MET A 22 11.85 25.80 11.99
C MET A 22 10.88 26.93 12.35
N VAL A 23 10.25 26.85 13.53
CA VAL A 23 9.47 27.95 14.11
C VAL A 23 10.24 28.52 15.28
N ASP A 24 10.57 29.81 15.21
CA ASP A 24 11.31 30.53 16.26
C ASP A 24 12.63 29.85 16.70
N GLY A 25 13.22 29.06 15.79
CA GLY A 25 14.48 28.34 16.02
C GLY A 25 14.31 26.93 16.62
N GLN A 26 13.09 26.46 16.79
CA GLN A 26 12.77 25.08 17.16
C GLN A 26 12.30 24.30 15.93
N TYR A 27 12.68 23.02 15.86
CA TYR A 27 12.19 22.12 14.84
C TYR A 27 10.70 21.89 15.04
N ALA A 28 9.96 21.99 13.95
CA ALA A 28 8.50 21.93 13.92
C ALA A 28 8.00 20.80 13.00
N GLY A 29 8.87 20.21 12.19
CA GLY A 29 8.50 19.24 11.19
C GLY A 29 9.42 19.27 9.97
N SER A 30 9.08 18.47 8.97
CA SER A 30 9.80 18.42 7.70
C SER A 30 8.83 18.41 6.52
N LEU A 31 9.27 19.00 5.42
CA LEU A 31 8.63 19.03 4.12
C LEU A 31 9.46 18.19 3.16
N LEU A 32 8.86 17.13 2.62
CA LEU A 32 9.46 16.27 1.61
C LEU A 32 8.75 16.51 0.28
N LEU A 33 9.50 16.84 -0.76
CA LEU A 33 8.99 17.11 -2.10
C LEU A 33 9.76 16.27 -3.10
N VAL A 34 9.04 15.69 -4.04
CA VAL A 34 9.57 14.98 -5.21
C VAL A 34 8.94 15.63 -6.42
N PHE A 35 9.73 15.97 -7.44
CA PHE A 35 9.24 16.67 -8.60
C PHE A 35 9.91 16.20 -9.87
N ARG A 36 9.15 16.26 -10.96
CA ARG A 36 9.63 16.05 -12.32
C ARG A 36 9.30 17.30 -13.13
N GLU A 37 10.35 17.88 -13.70
CA GLU A 37 10.24 19.11 -14.49
C GLU A 37 9.28 18.92 -15.67
N GLY A 38 8.37 19.88 -15.87
CA GLY A 38 7.35 19.87 -16.91
C GLY A 38 6.16 18.95 -16.64
N ASP A 39 6.15 18.24 -15.52
CA ASP A 39 5.18 17.18 -15.24
C ASP A 39 4.47 17.44 -13.90
N ARG A 40 5.12 17.18 -12.76
CA ARG A 40 4.44 17.24 -11.46
C ARG A 40 5.35 17.54 -10.26
N VAL A 41 4.73 18.02 -9.17
CA VAL A 41 5.30 18.09 -7.81
C VAL A 41 4.42 17.27 -6.87
N SER A 42 5.01 16.37 -6.07
CA SER A 42 4.30 15.58 -5.07
C SER A 42 5.07 15.62 -3.76
N GLY A 43 4.39 15.56 -2.62
CA GLY A 43 5.09 15.52 -1.34
C GLY A 43 4.24 15.40 -0.10
N SER A 44 4.91 15.52 1.04
CA SER A 44 4.28 15.50 2.35
C SER A 44 4.89 16.55 3.28
N LEU A 45 4.03 17.17 4.07
CA LEU A 45 4.34 18.06 5.17
C LEU A 45 4.03 17.31 6.47
N GLN A 46 5.07 16.96 7.22
CA GLN A 46 4.94 16.31 8.52
C GLN A 46 5.23 17.34 9.60
N MET A 47 4.30 17.55 10.53
CA MET A 47 4.42 18.52 11.62
C MET A 47 4.29 17.84 12.98
N GLU A 48 5.11 18.28 13.93
CA GLU A 48 5.10 17.74 15.29
C GLU A 48 4.02 18.40 16.15
N GLN A 49 3.01 17.61 16.55
CA GLN A 49 1.83 18.09 17.26
C GLN A 49 2.14 18.57 18.69
N ASP A 50 3.08 17.92 19.37
CA ASP A 50 3.40 18.22 20.78
C ASP A 50 4.21 19.51 20.97
N SER A 51 4.77 20.03 19.88
CA SER A 51 5.71 21.15 19.86
C SER A 51 5.08 22.47 19.37
N LEU A 52 3.83 22.46 18.88
CA LEU A 52 3.23 23.58 18.16
C LEU A 52 1.81 23.95 18.66
N PRO A 53 1.55 25.24 18.96
CA PRO A 53 0.19 25.75 19.13
C PRO A 53 -0.61 25.69 17.82
N ALA A 54 -1.93 25.46 17.89
CA ALA A 54 -2.81 25.38 16.71
C ALA A 54 -2.78 26.62 15.80
N GLU A 55 -2.55 27.82 16.36
CA GLU A 55 -2.40 29.06 15.58
C GLU A 55 -1.11 29.10 14.74
N THR A 56 -0.09 28.34 15.13
CA THR A 56 1.20 28.25 14.44
C THR A 56 1.13 27.29 13.25
N GLU A 57 0.31 26.25 13.33
CA GLU A 57 0.09 25.27 12.26
C GLU A 57 -0.37 25.95 10.97
N GLN A 58 -1.41 26.79 11.07
CA GLN A 58 -1.95 27.52 9.93
C GLN A 58 -0.90 28.43 9.28
N TYR A 59 -0.04 29.05 10.09
CA TYR A 59 1.02 29.93 9.60
C TYR A 59 2.15 29.16 8.90
N ILE A 60 2.48 27.95 9.36
CA ILE A 60 3.42 27.05 8.67
C ILE A 60 2.85 26.63 7.32
N VAL A 61 1.58 26.20 7.30
CA VAL A 61 0.89 25.75 6.08
C VAL A 61 0.87 26.86 5.02
N GLU A 62 0.57 28.10 5.40
CA GLU A 62 0.60 29.24 4.48
C GLU A 62 1.99 29.45 3.86
N GLN A 63 3.05 29.39 4.64
CA GLN A 63 4.44 29.56 4.16
C GLN A 63 4.90 28.41 3.27
N VAL A 64 4.57 27.18 3.64
CA VAL A 64 4.88 25.98 2.86
C VAL A 64 4.12 26.01 1.54
N HIS A 65 2.86 26.42 1.54
CA HIS A 65 2.06 26.56 0.35
C HIS A 65 2.62 27.60 -0.64
N ASP A 66 3.05 28.76 -0.15
CA ASP A 66 3.69 29.79 -1.00
C ASP A 66 5.02 29.29 -1.59
N TYR A 67 5.77 28.50 -0.82
CA TYR A 67 6.98 27.86 -1.28
C TYR A 67 6.71 26.81 -2.38
N ILE A 68 5.76 25.90 -2.17
CA ILE A 68 5.39 24.85 -3.14
C ILE A 68 4.89 25.47 -4.43
N ARG A 69 4.07 26.53 -4.36
CA ARG A 69 3.60 27.23 -5.56
C ARG A 69 4.77 27.83 -6.35
N SER A 70 5.70 28.48 -5.67
CA SER A 70 6.89 29.04 -6.29
C SER A 70 7.76 27.95 -6.94
N LEU A 71 7.87 26.78 -6.30
CA LEU A 71 8.59 25.63 -6.85
C LEU A 71 7.87 25.05 -8.07
N ALA A 72 6.57 24.81 -7.99
CA ALA A 72 5.75 24.26 -9.07
C ALA A 72 5.83 25.14 -10.33
N ASP A 73 5.76 26.46 -10.16
CA ASP A 73 5.95 27.43 -11.25
C ASP A 73 7.37 27.32 -11.84
N ALA A 74 8.41 27.21 -10.99
CA ALA A 74 9.80 27.12 -11.43
C ALA A 74 10.10 25.84 -12.21
N VAL A 75 9.50 24.70 -11.81
CA VAL A 75 9.67 23.42 -12.51
C VAL A 75 8.63 23.20 -13.62
N SER A 76 7.77 24.18 -13.88
CA SER A 76 6.67 24.07 -14.86
C SER A 76 5.79 22.84 -14.66
N ALA A 77 5.50 22.50 -13.41
CA ALA A 77 4.64 21.36 -13.09
C ALA A 77 3.19 21.61 -13.54
N ALA A 78 2.60 20.64 -14.23
CA ALA A 78 1.20 20.65 -14.62
C ALA A 78 0.29 20.38 -13.41
N GLU A 79 0.75 19.55 -12.47
CA GLU A 79 0.01 19.16 -11.28
C GLU A 79 0.88 19.23 -10.02
N TYR A 80 0.29 19.61 -8.88
CA TYR A 80 0.98 19.59 -7.60
C TYR A 80 0.08 19.17 -6.44
N GLU A 81 0.56 18.26 -5.60
CA GLU A 81 -0.13 17.77 -4.40
C GLU A 81 0.86 17.63 -3.24
N VAL A 82 0.50 18.17 -2.08
CA VAL A 82 1.26 17.98 -0.84
C VAL A 82 0.29 17.68 0.29
N LEU A 83 0.44 16.50 0.89
CA LEU A 83 -0.39 16.06 2.01
C LEU A 83 0.17 16.59 3.32
N VAL A 84 -0.71 16.98 4.25
CA VAL A 84 -0.32 17.50 5.56
C VAL A 84 -0.69 16.48 6.64
N SER A 85 0.26 16.14 7.50
CA SER A 85 0.06 15.26 8.64
C SER A 85 0.60 15.90 9.92
N CYS A 86 -0.20 15.91 10.98
CA CYS A 86 0.15 16.42 12.30
C CYS A 86 0.10 15.28 13.30
N GLY A 87 1.19 15.03 14.03
CA GLY A 87 1.25 13.98 15.05
C GLY A 87 2.55 13.98 15.83
N THR A 88 2.70 13.03 16.76
CA THR A 88 3.96 12.81 17.48
C THR A 88 4.94 12.05 16.58
N LEU A 89 6.13 12.59 16.37
CA LEU A 89 7.17 11.95 15.55
C LEU A 89 8.05 11.04 16.41
N TYR A 90 8.21 9.78 15.99
CA TYR A 90 9.12 8.84 16.63
C TYR A 90 10.33 8.58 15.72
N SER A 91 11.54 8.81 16.26
CA SER A 91 12.78 8.45 15.57
C SER A 91 13.06 6.96 15.73
N VAL A 92 13.02 6.21 14.63
CA VAL A 92 13.31 4.76 14.61
C VAL A 92 14.82 4.49 14.58
N LEU A 93 15.61 5.36 13.93
CA LEU A 93 17.07 5.20 13.78
C LEU A 93 17.77 6.57 13.75
N GLN A 94 18.56 6.89 14.77
CA GLN A 94 19.56 7.95 14.73
C GLN A 94 20.95 7.31 14.69
N LYS A 95 21.77 7.61 13.68
CA LYS A 95 23.20 7.35 13.79
C LYS A 95 23.72 8.23 14.93
N PRO A 96 24.38 7.69 15.97
CA PRO A 96 25.02 8.54 16.96
C PRO A 96 26.07 9.38 16.24
N GLU A 97 25.91 10.70 16.27
CA GLU A 97 26.95 11.62 15.83
C GLU A 97 28.24 11.28 16.59
N SER A 98 29.31 11.05 15.83
CA SER A 98 30.55 10.52 16.35
C SER A 98 31.22 11.52 17.31
N GLN A 99 31.13 11.28 18.61
CA GLN A 99 32.08 11.80 19.59
C GLN A 99 33.03 10.69 20.03
N MET A 100 34.30 10.95 19.73
CA MET A 100 35.57 10.37 20.18
C MET A 100 35.55 9.37 21.36
N ASP A 101 36.26 8.27 21.13
CA ASP A 101 36.97 7.37 22.06
C ASP A 101 36.81 7.61 23.57
N VAL A 102 36.17 6.67 24.25
CA VAL A 102 36.64 6.17 25.56
C VAL A 102 36.42 4.64 25.64
N PHE A 103 37.53 3.91 25.55
CA PHE A 103 37.69 2.53 26.05
C PHE A 103 37.15 2.39 27.47
N ILE A 104 36.29 1.40 27.76
CA ILE A 104 36.42 0.50 28.93
C ILE A 104 35.83 -0.88 28.60
N GLN A 105 36.65 -1.90 28.85
CA GLN A 105 36.36 -3.34 28.79
C GLN A 105 35.40 -3.81 29.90
N SER A 106 34.64 -4.89 29.61
CA SER A 106 34.20 -6.00 30.51
C SER A 106 32.74 -6.37 30.23
N SER A 107 32.26 -7.62 30.25
CA SER A 107 32.85 -8.95 30.33
C SER A 107 31.80 -9.96 29.87
N ARG A 108 32.24 -10.99 29.16
CA ARG A 108 31.73 -12.38 29.12
C ARG A 108 30.40 -12.69 29.86
N SER A 109 29.49 -13.34 29.15
CA SER A 109 29.09 -14.74 29.45
C SER A 109 28.38 -15.35 28.25
N GLU A 110 28.90 -16.50 27.82
CA GLU A 110 28.16 -17.50 27.05
C GLU A 110 27.15 -18.17 27.99
N ASP A 111 25.99 -18.58 27.48
CA ASP A 111 25.46 -19.91 27.79
C ASP A 111 24.43 -20.36 26.74
N ARG A 112 24.73 -21.52 26.14
CA ARG A 112 23.82 -22.34 25.35
C ARG A 112 23.01 -23.23 26.28
N TYR A 113 21.72 -23.35 26.03
CA TYR A 113 21.02 -24.64 26.19
C TYR A 113 20.06 -24.86 25.03
N SER A 114 20.25 -26.00 24.38
CA SER A 114 19.32 -26.67 23.48
C SER A 114 18.53 -27.70 24.30
N HIS A 115 17.20 -27.70 24.23
CA HIS A 115 16.45 -28.97 24.15
C HIS A 115 15.07 -28.81 23.52
N ASP A 116 14.84 -29.77 22.64
CA ASP A 116 13.67 -30.17 21.88
C ASP A 116 12.38 -30.29 22.72
N GLY A 117 11.26 -29.94 22.10
CA GLY A 117 9.92 -29.99 22.67
C GLY A 117 8.88 -29.85 21.57
N LYS A 118 8.70 -30.93 20.81
CA LYS A 118 7.54 -31.12 19.92
C LYS A 118 6.24 -30.78 20.64
N SER A 119 5.42 -29.95 20.02
CA SER A 119 3.97 -29.95 20.20
C SER A 119 3.32 -29.71 18.84
N ASP A 120 2.84 -30.79 18.26
CA ASP A 120 1.85 -30.76 17.19
C ASP A 120 0.61 -30.00 17.67
N ARG A 121 0.25 -28.92 16.99
CA ARG A 121 -1.12 -28.42 16.92
C ARG A 121 -1.31 -27.72 15.57
N ALA A 122 -1.76 -28.51 14.61
CA ALA A 122 -2.47 -28.02 13.44
C ALA A 122 -3.77 -27.35 13.93
N GLY A 123 -3.83 -26.03 13.87
CA GLY A 123 -5.06 -25.29 13.63
C GLY A 123 -5.10 -25.06 12.13
N VAL A 124 -6.10 -25.62 11.47
CA VAL A 124 -6.33 -25.41 10.04
C VAL A 124 -6.88 -24.00 9.92
N ASN A 125 -6.10 -23.05 9.38
CA ASN A 125 -6.68 -21.79 8.91
C ASN A 125 -7.59 -22.15 7.74
N GLU A 126 -8.91 -21.97 7.90
CA GLU A 126 -9.83 -22.10 6.78
C GLU A 126 -9.61 -20.90 5.86
N VAL A 127 -9.10 -21.16 4.67
CA VAL A 127 -8.95 -20.16 3.61
C VAL A 127 -10.31 -20.02 2.93
N HIS A 128 -10.88 -18.83 3.00
CA HIS A 128 -12.20 -18.55 2.42
C HIS A 128 -12.06 -17.81 1.07
N VAL A 129 -12.99 -18.08 0.15
CA VAL A 129 -13.05 -17.44 -1.17
C VAL A 129 -14.03 -16.26 -1.12
N ILE A 130 -13.64 -15.13 -1.71
CA ILE A 130 -14.47 -13.92 -1.78
C ILE A 130 -15.80 -14.22 -2.54
N PRO A 131 -16.98 -13.93 -1.96
CA PRO A 131 -18.26 -14.07 -2.63
C PRO A 131 -18.54 -12.89 -3.58
N GLY A 132 -19.17 -13.18 -4.73
CA GLY A 132 -19.42 -12.18 -5.77
C GLY A 132 -20.42 -11.09 -5.38
N SER A 133 -20.10 -9.85 -5.77
CA SER A 133 -20.80 -8.63 -5.33
C SER A 133 -22.26 -8.55 -5.82
N GLN A 134 -23.16 -8.09 -4.95
CA GLN A 134 -24.50 -7.62 -5.33
C GLN A 134 -24.84 -6.28 -4.65
N ALA A 135 -24.84 -5.23 -5.49
CA ALA A 135 -25.58 -3.96 -5.41
C ALA A 135 -25.22 -2.92 -4.32
N GLU A 136 -25.21 -1.66 -4.78
CA GLU A 136 -25.07 -0.39 -4.04
C GLU A 136 -26.14 -0.23 -2.93
N SER A 137 -25.85 -0.74 -1.73
CA SER A 137 -26.66 -0.49 -0.52
C SER A 137 -25.74 0.03 0.59
N PHE A 138 -26.14 1.10 1.27
CA PHE A 138 -25.39 1.65 2.41
C PHE A 138 -25.60 0.86 3.72
N THR A 139 -26.34 -0.24 3.62
CA THR A 139 -26.76 -1.12 4.71
C THR A 139 -26.76 -2.55 4.20
N TYR A 140 -26.07 -3.45 4.89
CA TYR A 140 -25.96 -4.86 4.54
C TYR A 140 -26.52 -5.73 5.66
N GLU A 141 -27.37 -6.70 5.31
CA GLU A 141 -27.90 -7.67 6.25
C GLU A 141 -27.30 -9.05 5.97
N ASP A 142 -26.89 -9.75 7.03
CA ASP A 142 -26.45 -11.13 6.94
C ASP A 142 -27.63 -12.05 6.52
N PRO A 143 -27.43 -13.15 5.77
CA PRO A 143 -28.52 -14.03 5.34
C PRO A 143 -29.36 -14.61 6.49
N GLU A 144 -28.78 -14.78 7.68
CA GLU A 144 -29.47 -15.23 8.88
C GLU A 144 -30.14 -14.08 9.66
N HIS A 145 -30.02 -12.84 9.18
CA HIS A 145 -30.51 -11.60 9.81
C HIS A 145 -29.99 -11.42 11.25
N LEU A 146 -28.79 -11.94 11.52
CA LEU A 146 -28.13 -11.80 12.82
C LEU A 146 -27.51 -10.42 13.00
N LEU A 147 -26.95 -9.86 11.92
CA LEU A 147 -26.25 -8.59 11.91
C LEU A 147 -26.69 -7.72 10.75
N GLU A 148 -26.75 -6.42 11.04
CA GLU A 148 -26.88 -5.34 10.08
C GLU A 148 -25.61 -4.48 10.13
N MET A 149 -24.92 -4.31 9.00
CA MET A 149 -23.73 -3.48 8.87
C MET A 149 -24.11 -2.12 8.25
N GLU A 150 -23.73 -1.04 8.91
CA GLU A 150 -23.94 0.33 8.43
C GLU A 150 -22.60 1.06 8.23
N LEU A 151 -22.45 1.75 7.10
CA LEU A 151 -21.30 2.60 6.82
C LEU A 151 -21.40 3.92 7.61
N VAL A 152 -20.44 4.16 8.50
CA VAL A 152 -20.36 5.39 9.30
C VAL A 152 -19.54 6.47 8.61
N SER A 153 -18.43 6.09 7.97
CA SER A 153 -17.55 7.01 7.24
C SER A 153 -16.78 6.28 6.16
N ALA A 154 -16.78 6.85 4.94
CA ALA A 154 -15.95 6.39 3.84
C ALA A 154 -14.86 7.44 3.54
N GLY A 155 -13.63 7.11 3.91
CA GLY A 155 -12.42 7.81 3.48
C GLY A 155 -11.82 7.19 2.23
N ARG A 156 -10.81 7.83 1.63
CA ARG A 156 -10.16 7.33 0.40
C ARG A 156 -9.40 6.00 0.57
N SER A 157 -8.95 5.70 1.79
CA SER A 157 -8.15 4.49 2.11
C SER A 157 -8.59 3.81 3.40
N ILE A 158 -9.55 4.40 4.12
CA ILE A 158 -10.07 3.90 5.39
C ILE A 158 -11.58 4.10 5.38
N SER A 159 -12.32 3.02 5.54
CA SER A 159 -13.76 3.05 5.77
C SER A 159 -14.07 2.49 7.15
N THR A 160 -15.05 3.06 7.83
CA THR A 160 -15.48 2.62 9.15
C THR A 160 -16.95 2.27 9.16
N TYR A 161 -17.28 1.16 9.81
CA TYR A 161 -18.59 0.56 9.86
C TYR A 161 -19.01 0.29 11.30
N VAL A 162 -20.30 0.15 11.53
CA VAL A 162 -20.86 -0.33 12.79
C VAL A 162 -21.77 -1.52 12.50
N PHE A 163 -21.69 -2.52 13.36
CA PHE A 163 -22.56 -3.70 13.32
C PHE A 163 -23.65 -3.59 14.38
N ASN A 164 -24.89 -3.77 13.95
CA ASN A 164 -26.08 -3.72 14.78
C ASN A 164 -26.75 -5.09 14.85
N ASP A 165 -27.38 -5.39 15.99
CA ASP A 165 -28.28 -6.53 16.11
C ASP A 165 -29.63 -6.28 15.41
N ALA A 166 -30.48 -7.31 15.30
CA ALA A 166 -31.82 -7.18 14.72
C ALA A 166 -32.77 -6.18 15.43
N ASN A 167 -32.39 -5.66 16.60
CA ASN A 167 -33.12 -4.63 17.33
C ASN A 167 -32.53 -3.22 17.14
N GLY A 168 -31.44 -3.08 16.38
CA GLY A 168 -30.72 -1.82 16.15
C GLY A 168 -29.77 -1.44 17.29
N GLN A 169 -29.33 -2.39 18.11
CA GLN A 169 -28.30 -2.16 19.12
C GLN A 169 -26.91 -2.39 18.53
N GLU A 170 -26.02 -1.39 18.67
CA GLU A 170 -24.62 -1.48 18.26
C GLU A 170 -23.87 -2.57 19.06
N LEU A 171 -23.23 -3.49 18.36
CA LEU A 171 -22.48 -4.62 18.94
C LEU A 171 -20.98 -4.50 18.73
N ALA A 172 -20.56 -3.89 17.61
CA ALA A 172 -19.16 -3.73 17.26
C ALA A 172 -18.94 -2.56 16.29
N GLU A 173 -17.71 -2.05 16.28
CA GLU A 173 -17.20 -1.13 15.28
C GLU A 173 -16.15 -1.82 14.41
N ALA A 174 -16.10 -1.50 13.13
CA ALA A 174 -15.11 -2.02 12.22
C ALA A 174 -14.41 -0.93 11.43
N SER A 175 -13.16 -1.19 11.07
CA SER A 175 -12.39 -0.36 10.16
C SER A 175 -11.74 -1.22 9.09
N LEU A 176 -11.88 -0.81 7.83
CA LEU A 176 -11.19 -1.39 6.69
C LEU A 176 -10.16 -0.39 6.18
N LYS A 177 -8.91 -0.82 6.12
CA LYS A 177 -7.79 -0.09 5.50
C LYS A 177 -7.43 -0.79 4.20
N GLN A 178 -7.48 -0.06 3.10
CA GLN A 178 -7.09 -0.58 1.79
C GLN A 178 -5.69 -0.12 1.43
N TYR A 179 -4.86 -1.08 1.00
CA TYR A 179 -3.51 -0.90 0.48
C TYR A 179 -3.42 -1.58 -0.89
N GLY A 180 -3.83 -0.89 -1.96
CA GLY A 180 -3.88 -1.48 -3.30
C GLY A 180 -4.92 -2.60 -3.39
N ALA A 181 -4.49 -3.81 -3.74
CA ALA A 181 -5.31 -5.03 -3.78
C ALA A 181 -5.40 -5.76 -2.43
N ASP A 182 -4.69 -5.29 -1.40
CA ASP A 182 -4.78 -5.86 -0.05
C ASP A 182 -5.69 -5.04 0.85
N VAL A 183 -6.50 -5.72 1.66
CA VAL A 183 -7.36 -5.09 2.66
C VAL A 183 -7.06 -5.63 4.04
N GLN A 184 -6.86 -4.71 4.99
CA GLN A 184 -6.76 -5.02 6.41
C GLN A 184 -8.00 -4.52 7.14
N GLY A 185 -8.75 -5.46 7.68
CA GLY A 185 -9.90 -5.20 8.53
C GLY A 185 -9.60 -5.39 10.01
N GLU A 186 -10.17 -4.52 10.84
CA GLU A 186 -10.23 -4.70 12.27
C GLU A 186 -11.68 -4.57 12.73
N ILE A 187 -12.17 -5.54 13.51
CA ILE A 187 -13.47 -5.50 14.19
C ILE A 187 -13.24 -5.43 15.69
N HIS A 188 -13.81 -4.44 16.35
CA HIS A 188 -13.74 -4.25 17.80
C HIS A 188 -15.13 -4.45 18.41
N TRP A 189 -15.28 -5.54 19.15
CA TRP A 189 -16.52 -5.90 19.83
C TRP A 189 -16.65 -5.23 21.19
N TYR A 190 -17.85 -4.72 21.50
CA TYR A 190 -18.13 -4.11 22.80
C TYR A 190 -18.34 -5.15 23.91
N ASP A 191 -18.97 -6.27 23.57
CA ASP A 191 -19.17 -7.45 24.42
C ASP A 191 -18.61 -8.70 23.72
N GLU A 192 -18.37 -9.79 24.47
CA GLU A 192 -17.83 -11.04 23.89
C GLU A 192 -18.82 -11.65 22.89
N PRO A 193 -18.48 -11.74 21.59
CA PRO A 193 -19.39 -12.24 20.56
C PRO A 193 -19.45 -13.76 20.55
N ALA A 194 -20.57 -14.32 20.09
CA ALA A 194 -20.61 -15.74 19.70
C ALA A 194 -19.91 -15.94 18.34
N GLU A 195 -19.37 -17.13 18.08
CA GLU A 195 -18.71 -17.48 16.80
C GLU A 195 -19.59 -17.13 15.58
N SER A 196 -20.90 -17.39 15.63
CA SER A 196 -21.83 -17.03 14.55
C SER A 196 -21.90 -15.53 14.25
N TYR A 197 -21.68 -14.66 15.24
CA TYR A 197 -21.61 -13.21 15.02
C TYR A 197 -20.25 -12.79 14.45
N GLN A 198 -19.17 -13.50 14.80
CA GLN A 198 -17.84 -13.27 14.24
C GLN A 198 -17.81 -13.59 12.74
N ASP A 199 -18.30 -14.77 12.37
CA ASP A 199 -18.39 -15.21 10.97
C ASP A 199 -19.26 -14.27 10.12
N ALA A 200 -20.45 -13.93 10.62
CA ALA A 200 -21.37 -13.03 9.91
C ALA A 200 -20.77 -11.62 9.72
N ALA A 201 -20.08 -11.08 10.74
CA ALA A 201 -19.44 -9.76 10.64
C ALA A 201 -18.30 -9.75 9.62
N ALA A 202 -17.49 -10.80 9.60
CA ALA A 202 -16.44 -11.00 8.61
C ALA A 202 -17.00 -11.09 7.18
N GLU A 203 -18.02 -11.92 6.95
CA GLU A 203 -18.65 -12.05 5.63
C GLU A 203 -19.24 -10.73 5.12
N LEU A 204 -19.89 -9.96 6.01
CA LEU A 204 -20.48 -8.67 5.65
C LEU A 204 -19.42 -7.66 5.21
N LEU A 205 -18.25 -7.61 5.87
CA LEU A 205 -17.16 -6.73 5.47
C LEU A 205 -16.54 -7.13 4.13
N VAL A 206 -16.39 -8.44 3.88
CA VAL A 206 -15.85 -8.93 2.62
C VAL A 206 -16.78 -8.60 1.46
N ARG A 207 -18.10 -8.67 1.65
CA ARG A 207 -19.10 -8.36 0.60
C ARG A 207 -19.12 -6.89 0.16
N GLU A 208 -18.67 -5.97 1.00
CA GLU A 208 -18.53 -4.54 0.66
C GLU A 208 -17.34 -4.29 -0.28
N LEU A 209 -16.38 -5.21 -0.34
CA LEU A 209 -15.18 -5.07 -1.15
C LEU A 209 -15.42 -5.54 -2.58
N ASP A 210 -14.83 -4.83 -3.54
CA ASP A 210 -14.89 -5.20 -4.95
C ASP A 210 -13.89 -6.33 -5.23
N GLU A 211 -14.41 -7.54 -5.47
CA GLU A 211 -13.60 -8.72 -5.78
C GLU A 211 -12.76 -8.53 -7.06
N GLU A 212 -13.12 -7.63 -7.98
CA GLU A 212 -12.31 -7.36 -9.19
C GLU A 212 -11.02 -6.56 -8.90
N ILE A 213 -10.94 -5.97 -7.70
CA ILE A 213 -9.84 -5.07 -7.28
C ILE A 213 -9.02 -5.69 -6.15
N ILE A 214 -9.62 -6.51 -5.29
CA ILE A 214 -9.00 -7.01 -4.05
C ILE A 214 -8.55 -8.47 -4.18
N ASP A 215 -7.29 -8.73 -3.87
CA ASP A 215 -6.63 -10.03 -3.96
C ASP A 215 -6.54 -10.73 -2.59
N THR A 216 -6.20 -10.00 -1.52
CA THR A 216 -6.10 -10.56 -0.15
C THR A 216 -6.84 -9.69 0.86
N ILE A 217 -7.56 -10.34 1.77
CA ILE A 217 -8.24 -9.67 2.88
C ILE A 217 -7.81 -10.35 4.18
N THR A 218 -7.32 -9.57 5.14
CA THR A 218 -7.05 -10.03 6.51
C THR A 218 -7.93 -9.27 7.47
N ILE A 219 -8.80 -9.97 8.21
CA ILE A 219 -9.66 -9.37 9.24
C ILE A 219 -9.22 -9.87 10.60
N ARG A 220 -8.93 -8.94 11.52
CA ARG A 220 -8.61 -9.24 12.93
C ARG A 220 -9.74 -8.79 13.83
N MET A 221 -10.13 -9.65 14.75
CA MET A 221 -11.22 -9.39 15.69
C MET A 221 -10.69 -9.22 17.10
N TRP A 222 -11.17 -8.17 17.79
CA TRP A 222 -10.72 -7.77 19.10
C TRP A 222 -11.88 -7.65 20.07
N HIS A 223 -11.66 -8.04 21.33
CA HIS A 223 -12.53 -7.72 22.46
C HIS A 223 -11.67 -7.31 23.66
N GLN A 224 -11.93 -6.13 24.22
CA GLN A 224 -11.18 -5.55 25.37
C GLN A 224 -9.65 -5.56 25.20
N GLY A 225 -9.16 -5.40 23.98
CA GLY A 225 -7.72 -5.39 23.66
C GLY A 225 -7.07 -6.78 23.57
N GLN A 226 -7.86 -7.85 23.62
CA GLN A 226 -7.42 -9.21 23.31
C GLN A 226 -7.90 -9.59 21.91
N GLU A 227 -6.98 -10.10 21.08
CA GLU A 227 -7.30 -10.69 19.79
C GLU A 227 -8.07 -12.00 20.02
N LEU A 228 -9.29 -12.06 19.47
CA LEU A 228 -10.15 -13.23 19.53
C LEU A 228 -9.80 -14.19 18.40
N GLU A 229 -9.79 -13.67 17.17
CA GLU A 229 -9.67 -14.43 15.95
C GLU A 229 -9.11 -13.58 14.81
N SER A 230 -8.44 -14.25 13.87
CA SER A 230 -7.96 -13.67 12.61
C SER A 230 -8.44 -14.53 11.46
N ALA A 231 -9.08 -13.93 10.47
CA ALA A 231 -9.55 -14.62 9.28
C ALA A 231 -8.90 -14.01 8.03
N GLU A 232 -8.60 -14.88 7.06
CA GLU A 232 -7.91 -14.54 5.81
C GLU A 232 -8.73 -15.03 4.62
N TRP A 233 -8.96 -14.13 3.66
CA TRP A 233 -9.60 -14.44 2.38
C TRP A 233 -8.62 -14.16 1.27
N VAL A 234 -8.62 -15.04 0.28
CA VAL A 234 -7.87 -14.87 -0.96
C VAL A 234 -8.85 -14.85 -2.11
N HIS A 235 -8.52 -14.07 -3.13
CA HIS A 235 -9.29 -14.03 -4.36
C HIS A 235 -9.29 -15.40 -5.04
N ARG A 236 -10.37 -15.70 -5.76
CA ARG A 236 -10.61 -17.04 -6.33
C ARG A 236 -9.48 -17.50 -7.25
N ASP A 237 -8.88 -16.57 -7.99
CA ASP A 237 -7.78 -16.84 -8.92
C ASP A 237 -6.46 -17.20 -8.20
N PHE A 238 -6.35 -16.96 -6.88
CA PHE A 238 -5.19 -17.34 -6.06
C PHE A 238 -5.46 -18.57 -5.18
N ALA A 239 -6.71 -19.04 -5.09
CA ALA A 239 -7.07 -20.21 -4.29
C ALA A 239 -6.49 -21.52 -4.87
N ASP A 240 -6.16 -21.53 -6.16
CA ASP A 240 -5.64 -22.70 -6.89
C ASP A 240 -4.09 -22.75 -6.95
N GLU A 241 -3.37 -21.72 -6.49
CA GLU A 241 -1.88 -21.67 -6.54
C GLU A 241 -1.17 -22.54 -5.47
N VAL A 242 -1.93 -23.25 -4.62
CA VAL A 242 -1.36 -24.19 -3.64
C VAL A 242 -1.49 -25.64 -4.11
N GLU A 243 -1.02 -25.97 -5.31
CA GLU A 243 -0.35 -27.25 -5.63
C GLU A 243 -0.04 -27.38 -7.14
N LEU A 244 1.27 -27.42 -7.46
CA LEU A 244 1.93 -27.98 -8.65
C LEU A 244 2.16 -27.06 -9.87
N GLU A 245 3.42 -26.60 -10.02
CA GLU A 245 4.04 -26.31 -11.31
C GLU A 245 3.81 -27.51 -12.26
N SER A 246 2.95 -27.33 -13.28
CA SER A 246 2.63 -28.40 -14.23
C SER A 246 2.42 -27.83 -15.65
N GLU A 247 2.32 -28.72 -16.65
CA GLU A 247 2.28 -28.38 -18.08
C GLU A 247 1.13 -27.41 -18.49
N GLU A 248 0.21 -27.07 -17.58
CA GLU A 248 -0.86 -26.07 -17.74
C GLU A 248 -0.33 -24.62 -17.80
N ASP A 249 0.79 -24.30 -17.14
CA ASP A 249 1.40 -22.95 -17.19
C ASP A 249 1.80 -22.56 -18.62
N LEU A 250 2.20 -23.52 -19.46
CA LEU A 250 2.59 -23.21 -20.84
C LEU A 250 1.38 -22.87 -21.74
N GLU A 251 0.21 -23.49 -21.49
CA GLU A 251 -1.00 -23.22 -22.26
C GLU A 251 -1.64 -21.88 -21.86
N GLU A 252 -1.66 -21.52 -20.57
CA GLU A 252 -2.13 -20.20 -20.12
C GLU A 252 -1.23 -19.06 -20.60
N ILE A 253 0.09 -19.24 -20.61
CA ILE A 253 0.98 -18.18 -21.06
C ILE A 253 0.97 -18.05 -22.60
N GLU A 254 0.78 -19.13 -23.36
CA GLU A 254 0.51 -19.01 -24.81
C GLU A 254 -0.81 -18.25 -25.08
N ALA A 255 -1.85 -18.45 -24.27
CA ALA A 255 -3.10 -17.69 -24.37
C ALA A 255 -2.93 -16.20 -23.95
N ALA A 256 -2.06 -15.92 -22.98
CA ALA A 256 -1.70 -14.54 -22.59
C ALA A 256 -1.03 -13.77 -23.74
N GLU A 257 -0.13 -14.41 -24.50
CA GLU A 257 0.50 -13.82 -25.68
C GLU A 257 -0.48 -13.58 -26.85
N GLU A 258 -1.58 -14.32 -26.93
CA GLU A 258 -2.66 -14.05 -27.90
C GLU A 258 -3.55 -12.87 -27.51
N THR A 259 -3.55 -12.45 -26.25
CA THR A 259 -4.46 -11.43 -25.69
C THR A 259 -3.77 -10.14 -25.28
N CYS A 260 -2.47 -10.15 -25.00
CA CYS A 260 -1.69 -8.97 -24.65
C CYS A 260 -0.26 -9.02 -25.19
N TYR A 261 0.37 -7.85 -25.35
CA TYR A 261 1.78 -7.76 -25.74
C TYR A 261 2.43 -6.49 -25.19
N VAL A 262 3.76 -6.51 -25.06
CA VAL A 262 4.54 -5.32 -24.67
C VAL A 262 5.52 -4.93 -25.77
N MET A 263 5.81 -3.64 -25.91
CA MET A 263 6.76 -3.13 -26.90
C MET A 263 7.81 -2.24 -26.24
N LEU A 264 9.09 -2.55 -26.45
CA LEU A 264 10.17 -1.70 -25.98
C LEU A 264 10.20 -0.37 -26.75
N VAL A 265 9.99 0.73 -26.02
CA VAL A 265 9.98 2.09 -26.58
C VAL A 265 11.31 2.79 -26.35
N ARG A 266 11.94 2.54 -25.19
CA ARG A 266 13.20 3.18 -24.83
C ARG A 266 14.12 2.19 -24.12
N LYS A 267 15.39 2.21 -24.54
CA LYS A 267 16.46 1.42 -23.94
C LYS A 267 17.62 2.33 -23.60
N ASP A 268 17.73 2.65 -22.32
CA ASP A 268 18.88 3.33 -21.74
C ASP A 268 19.78 2.30 -21.03
N ARG A 269 20.88 2.76 -20.42
CA ARG A 269 21.78 1.86 -19.66
C ARG A 269 21.19 1.34 -18.36
N GLU A 270 20.39 2.19 -17.72
CA GLU A 270 19.85 1.94 -16.37
C GLU A 270 18.33 1.77 -16.40
N PHE A 271 17.67 2.15 -17.49
CA PHE A 271 16.21 2.09 -17.60
C PHE A 271 15.76 1.50 -18.92
N ARG A 272 14.71 0.68 -18.85
CA ARG A 272 13.95 0.22 -20.00
C ARG A 272 12.51 0.67 -19.87
N VAL A 273 11.94 1.17 -20.96
CA VAL A 273 10.55 1.62 -20.98
C VAL A 273 9.80 0.84 -22.06
N TYR A 274 8.69 0.23 -21.66
CA TYR A 274 7.82 -0.55 -22.53
C TYR A 274 6.41 0.06 -22.57
N ASP A 275 5.79 0.05 -23.74
CA ASP A 275 4.35 0.28 -23.88
C ASP A 275 3.63 -1.06 -23.71
N LEU A 276 2.51 -1.05 -22.98
CA LEU A 276 1.69 -2.22 -22.67
C LEU A 276 0.43 -2.23 -23.52
N PHE A 277 0.07 -3.36 -24.12
CA PHE A 277 -1.08 -3.46 -25.03
C PHE A 277 -1.99 -4.63 -24.67
N LEU A 278 -3.30 -4.39 -24.76
CA LEU A 278 -4.34 -5.43 -24.73
C LEU A 278 -4.99 -5.55 -26.11
N GLN A 279 -5.05 -6.76 -26.65
CA GLN A 279 -5.53 -7.04 -28.01
C GLN A 279 -7.02 -6.73 -28.17
N GLU A 280 -7.83 -6.95 -27.13
CA GLU A 280 -9.26 -6.59 -27.10
C GLU A 280 -9.53 -5.10 -27.28
N ARG A 281 -8.51 -4.25 -27.05
CA ARG A 281 -8.61 -2.79 -27.16
C ARG A 281 -8.11 -2.23 -28.48
N GLY A 282 -7.89 -3.09 -29.47
CA GLY A 282 -7.61 -2.66 -30.84
C GLY A 282 -6.24 -1.99 -31.01
N GLY A 283 -5.27 -2.30 -30.16
CA GLY A 283 -3.87 -1.89 -30.32
C GLY A 283 -3.51 -0.48 -29.83
N LEU A 284 -4.34 0.12 -28.97
CA LEU A 284 -3.93 1.29 -28.19
C LEU A 284 -3.17 0.84 -26.93
N PRO A 285 -2.12 1.58 -26.53
CA PRO A 285 -1.43 1.29 -25.28
C PRO A 285 -2.37 1.52 -24.10
N VAL A 286 -2.35 0.60 -23.14
CA VAL A 286 -3.13 0.66 -21.91
C VAL A 286 -2.32 1.17 -20.72
N GLY A 287 -1.00 1.15 -20.85
CA GLY A 287 -0.05 1.61 -19.85
C GLY A 287 1.38 1.64 -20.36
N THR A 288 2.28 2.05 -19.48
CA THR A 288 3.73 2.07 -19.70
C THR A 288 4.45 1.41 -18.54
N ALA A 289 5.35 0.48 -18.80
CA ALA A 289 6.24 -0.09 -17.78
C ALA A 289 7.62 0.58 -17.84
N THR A 290 8.14 1.01 -16.69
CA THR A 290 9.51 1.50 -16.54
C THR A 290 10.27 0.61 -15.60
N ILE A 291 11.36 0.01 -16.10
CA ILE A 291 12.18 -0.97 -15.38
C ILE A 291 13.57 -0.37 -15.14
N ASP A 292 13.97 -0.32 -13.88
CA ASP A 292 15.34 -0.06 -13.45
C ASP A 292 16.16 -1.35 -13.57
N THR A 293 17.20 -1.29 -14.40
CA THR A 293 18.11 -2.40 -14.70
C THR A 293 19.51 -2.14 -14.15
N SER A 294 19.64 -1.28 -13.14
CA SER A 294 20.93 -0.95 -12.52
C SER A 294 21.48 -2.05 -11.61
N GLN A 295 20.61 -2.97 -11.15
CA GLN A 295 20.93 -4.09 -10.28
C GLN A 295 20.44 -5.41 -10.86
N ALA A 296 20.90 -6.53 -10.28
CA ALA A 296 20.45 -7.88 -10.64
C ALA A 296 19.03 -8.17 -10.15
N ASP A 297 18.61 -7.52 -9.06
CA ASP A 297 17.21 -7.44 -8.66
C ASP A 297 16.56 -6.28 -9.43
N LEU A 298 15.75 -6.62 -10.42
CA LEU A 298 15.04 -5.61 -11.22
C LEU A 298 13.90 -5.02 -10.39
N SER A 299 13.73 -3.71 -10.51
CA SER A 299 12.58 -3.02 -9.92
C SER A 299 11.97 -2.06 -10.91
N GLY A 300 10.68 -1.82 -10.81
CA GLY A 300 10.01 -0.95 -11.76
C GLY A 300 8.58 -0.64 -11.38
N TYR A 301 7.92 0.09 -12.27
CA TYR A 301 6.51 0.38 -12.14
C TYR A 301 5.79 0.26 -13.48
N MET A 302 4.52 -0.11 -13.42
CA MET A 302 3.60 -0.16 -14.56
C MET A 302 2.54 0.91 -14.36
N ASP A 303 2.63 2.00 -15.11
CA ASP A 303 1.68 3.11 -15.06
C ASP A 303 0.59 2.93 -16.12
N TYR A 304 -0.60 2.54 -15.67
CA TYR A 304 -1.75 2.29 -16.51
C TYR A 304 -2.50 3.58 -16.79
N GLN A 305 -2.83 3.84 -18.07
CA GLN A 305 -3.86 4.82 -18.41
C GLN A 305 -5.25 4.21 -18.30
N VAL A 306 -5.36 2.88 -18.39
CA VAL A 306 -6.58 2.14 -18.04
C VAL A 306 -6.19 0.85 -17.32
N PRO A 307 -6.63 0.63 -16.07
CA PRO A 307 -6.06 -0.38 -15.18
C PRO A 307 -6.36 -1.83 -15.60
N GLY A 308 -7.46 -2.07 -16.33
CA GLY A 308 -7.89 -3.42 -16.68
C GLY A 308 -8.32 -4.24 -15.45
N THR A 309 -8.55 -5.53 -15.63
CA THR A 309 -8.83 -6.49 -14.54
C THR A 309 -7.52 -7.01 -13.93
N SER A 310 -7.57 -7.63 -12.73
CA SER A 310 -6.39 -8.26 -12.10
C SER A 310 -5.74 -9.30 -13.03
N ALA A 311 -6.53 -10.20 -13.62
CA ALA A 311 -6.05 -11.16 -14.63
C ALA A 311 -5.32 -10.51 -15.82
N GLN A 312 -5.84 -9.39 -16.35
CA GLN A 312 -5.17 -8.66 -17.45
C GLN A 312 -3.83 -8.06 -17.03
N ARG A 313 -3.72 -7.60 -15.78
CA ARG A 313 -2.48 -7.06 -15.23
C ARG A 313 -1.45 -8.17 -15.01
N LYS A 314 -1.87 -9.33 -14.48
CA LYS A 314 -1.03 -10.54 -14.34
C LYS A 314 -0.45 -10.97 -15.69
N SER A 315 -1.29 -11.12 -16.73
CA SER A 315 -0.82 -11.46 -18.08
C SER A 315 0.19 -10.46 -18.64
N LEU A 316 -0.01 -9.15 -18.41
CA LEU A 316 0.94 -8.13 -18.85
C LEU A 316 2.28 -8.21 -18.13
N VAL A 317 2.29 -8.57 -16.84
CA VAL A 317 3.51 -8.80 -16.07
C VAL A 317 4.28 -10.00 -16.61
N GLU A 318 3.61 -11.13 -16.85
CA GLU A 318 4.22 -12.36 -17.38
C GLU A 318 4.85 -12.11 -18.76
N VAL A 319 4.15 -11.44 -19.66
CA VAL A 319 4.68 -11.09 -20.99
C VAL A 319 5.87 -10.13 -20.87
N LEU A 320 5.82 -9.18 -19.93
CA LEU A 320 6.94 -8.26 -19.68
C LEU A 320 8.17 -8.98 -19.12
N MET A 321 8.00 -9.93 -18.20
CA MET A 321 9.08 -10.77 -17.68
C MET A 321 9.78 -11.52 -18.81
N ARG A 322 9.04 -12.19 -19.68
CA ARG A 322 9.61 -12.90 -20.84
C ARG A 322 10.37 -11.99 -21.79
N GLU A 323 9.89 -10.77 -22.01
CA GLU A 323 10.63 -9.78 -22.81
C GLU A 323 11.91 -9.32 -22.13
N LEU A 324 11.94 -9.25 -20.80
CA LEU A 324 13.16 -8.96 -20.05
C LEU A 324 14.16 -10.12 -20.13
N ASP A 325 13.71 -11.36 -19.93
CA ASP A 325 14.54 -12.59 -19.97
C ASP A 325 15.23 -12.83 -21.32
N LYS A 326 14.66 -12.32 -22.42
CA LYS A 326 15.29 -12.41 -23.74
C LYS A 326 16.62 -11.66 -23.81
N GLU A 327 16.82 -10.64 -22.98
CA GLU A 327 17.97 -9.74 -23.06
C GLU A 327 18.70 -9.49 -21.73
N LEU A 328 18.14 -9.88 -20.59
CA LEU A 328 18.70 -9.67 -19.25
C LEU A 328 18.74 -10.98 -18.47
N GLU A 329 19.74 -11.09 -17.60
CA GLU A 329 19.78 -12.08 -16.53
C GLU A 329 19.48 -11.31 -15.23
N PHE A 330 18.45 -11.71 -14.51
CA PHE A 330 18.06 -11.13 -13.22
C PHE A 330 17.57 -12.20 -12.26
N ASP A 331 17.68 -11.96 -10.96
CA ASP A 331 17.29 -12.93 -9.92
C ASP A 331 15.84 -12.73 -9.48
N THR A 332 15.42 -11.46 -9.36
CA THR A 332 14.05 -11.10 -8.97
C THR A 332 13.56 -9.89 -9.76
N LEU A 333 12.25 -9.80 -9.97
CA LEU A 333 11.57 -8.65 -10.56
C LEU A 333 10.48 -8.18 -9.61
N HIS A 334 10.56 -6.91 -9.20
CA HIS A 334 9.55 -6.26 -8.38
C HIS A 334 8.89 -5.11 -9.14
N LEU A 335 7.56 -5.16 -9.29
CA LEU A 335 6.79 -4.21 -10.06
C LEU A 335 5.68 -3.61 -9.20
N THR A 336 5.61 -2.27 -9.17
CA THR A 336 4.47 -1.55 -8.60
C THR A 336 3.54 -1.08 -9.72
N MET A 337 2.27 -1.43 -9.65
CA MET A 337 1.29 -1.02 -10.66
C MET A 337 0.53 0.22 -10.20
N LEU A 338 0.40 1.20 -11.09
CA LEU A 338 -0.17 2.50 -10.81
C LEU A 338 -1.33 2.79 -11.77
N TYR A 339 -2.40 3.41 -11.28
CA TYR A 339 -3.40 4.08 -12.11
C TYR A 339 -3.73 5.42 -11.48
N ARG A 340 -3.64 6.50 -12.27
CA ARG A 340 -3.81 7.88 -11.76
C ARG A 340 -2.95 8.16 -10.52
N ASN A 341 -1.71 7.68 -10.52
CA ASN A 341 -0.74 7.83 -9.44
C ASN A 341 -1.12 7.16 -8.11
N GLN A 342 -2.11 6.27 -8.11
CA GLN A 342 -2.42 5.42 -6.97
C GLN A 342 -1.92 4.02 -7.28
N MET A 343 -1.27 3.41 -6.29
CA MET A 343 -0.93 2.00 -6.35
C MET A 343 -2.22 1.19 -6.41
N ILE A 344 -2.35 0.41 -7.48
CA ILE A 344 -3.49 -0.49 -7.69
C ILE A 344 -3.09 -1.94 -7.46
N ASP A 345 -1.81 -2.26 -7.55
CA ASP A 345 -1.33 -3.65 -7.50
C ASP A 345 0.21 -3.70 -7.28
N GLU A 346 0.71 -4.86 -6.86
CA GLU A 346 2.14 -5.20 -6.87
C GLU A 346 2.38 -6.61 -7.39
N ALA A 347 3.50 -6.80 -8.09
CA ALA A 347 3.95 -8.11 -8.50
C ALA A 347 5.40 -8.33 -8.11
N LYS A 348 5.69 -9.49 -7.52
CA LYS A 348 7.04 -9.94 -7.23
C LYS A 348 7.24 -11.32 -7.82
N ILE A 349 8.25 -11.45 -8.69
CA ILE A 349 8.50 -12.67 -9.44
C ILE A 349 9.98 -13.04 -9.30
N GLU A 350 10.27 -14.34 -9.24
CA GLU A 350 11.63 -14.89 -9.30
C GLU A 350 12.01 -15.16 -10.76
N GLY A 351 13.22 -14.74 -11.15
CA GLY A 351 13.76 -14.80 -12.51
C GLY A 351 14.38 -16.14 -12.89
#